data_AF-A0A011QQJ5-F1
#
_entry.id   AF-A0A011QQJ5-F1
#
_cell.length_a   1.000
_cell.length_b   1.000
_cell.length_c   1.000
_cell.angle_alpha   90.00
_cell.angle_beta   90.00
_cell.angle_gamma   90.00
#
_symmetry.space_group_name_H-M   'P 1'
#
loop_
_entity.id
_entity.type
_entity.pdbx_description
1 polymer ?
#
loop_
_entity_poly.entity_id
_entity_poly.type
_entity_poly.pdbx_seq_one_letter_code
_entity_poly.pdbx_strand_id
1 'polypeptide(L)' 'MEAEVPFATRMVAQVQHIKHYRQEVLRVEGRVLDDDSAALEWIERYAASFPPVEAYSSH' A
#
# COMPACT_ATOMS: atom_id res chain seq x y z
N MET A 1 20.71 6.96 -15.94
CA MET A 1 19.75 5.84 -15.93
C MET A 1 19.25 5.68 -14.51
N GLU A 2 18.32 6.53 -14.04
CA GLU A 2 17.91 6.52 -12.61
C GLU A 2 16.42 6.90 -12.44
N ALA A 3 15.55 6.39 -13.32
CA ALA A 3 14.10 6.66 -13.24
C ALA A 3 13.25 5.45 -12.78
N GLU A 4 13.85 4.27 -12.57
CA GLU A 4 13.11 3.03 -12.27
C GLU A 4 13.01 2.67 -10.78
N VAL A 5 13.89 3.23 -9.94
CA VAL A 5 13.93 2.99 -8.48
C VAL A 5 12.68 3.48 -7.71
N PRO A 6 11.99 4.59 -8.08
CA PRO A 6 10.88 5.11 -7.27
C PRO A 6 9.67 4.18 -7.25
N PHE A 7 9.38 3.51 -8.38
CA PHE A 7 8.20 2.63 -8.49
C PHE A 7 8.37 1.34 -7.71
N ALA A 8 9.52 0.68 -7.84
CA ALA A 8 9.82 -0.54 -7.09
C ALA A 8 9.83 -0.27 -5.58
N THR A 9 10.44 0.84 -5.16
CA THR A 9 10.46 1.26 -3.75
C THR A 9 9.05 1.56 -3.23
N ARG A 10 8.23 2.23 -4.05
CA ARG A 10 6.82 2.50 -3.73
C ARG A 10 6.01 1.21 -3.61
N MET A 11 6.18 0.26 -4.51
CA MET A 11 5.50 -1.04 -4.45
C MET A 11 5.87 -1.80 -3.17
N VAL A 12 7.15 -1.83 -2.78
CA VAL A 12 7.59 -2.49 -1.54
C VAL A 12 7.00 -1.80 -0.30
N ALA A 13 7.02 -0.47 -0.26
CA ALA A 13 6.40 0.28 0.83
C ALA A 13 4.90 -0.05 0.94
N GLN A 14 4.18 -0.09 -0.18
CA GLN A 14 2.75 -0.42 -0.19
C GLN A 14 2.46 -1.82 0.32
N VAL A 15 3.30 -2.80 -0.01
CA VAL A 15 3.19 -4.16 0.55
C VAL A 15 3.39 -4.16 2.07
N GLN A 16 4.31 -3.35 2.61
CA GLN A 16 4.45 -3.22 4.07
C GLN A 16 3.21 -2.61 4.74
N HIS A 17 2.62 -1.58 4.12
CA HIS A 17 1.40 -0.95 4.62
C HIS A 17 0.21 -1.94 4.62
N ILE A 18 0.02 -2.71 3.55
CA ILE A 18 -1.02 -3.75 3.47
C ILE A 18 -0.83 -4.81 4.56
N LYS A 19 0.41 -5.23 4.81
CA LYS A 19 0.72 -6.18 5.89
C LYS A 19 0.40 -5.62 7.27
N HIS A 20 0.71 -4.35 7.50
CA HIS A 20 0.39 -3.67 8.74
C HIS A 20 -1.13 -3.56 8.94
N TYR A 21 -1.86 -3.16 7.89
CA TYR A 21 -3.32 -3.10 7.89
C TYR A 21 -3.95 -4.45 8.24
N ARG A 22 -3.49 -5.53 7.60
CA ARG A 22 -3.95 -6.90 7.89
C ARG A 22 -3.77 -7.27 9.36
N GLN A 23 -2.63 -6.96 9.95
CA GLN A 23 -2.38 -7.22 11.38
C GLN A 23 -3.25 -6.34 12.29
N GLU A 24 -3.46 -5.09 11.90
CA GLU A 24 -4.33 -4.17 12.63
C GLU A 24 -5.79 -4.63 12.63
N VAL A 25 -6.33 -5.03 11.47
CA VAL A 25 -7.68 -5.59 11.34
C VAL A 25 -7.83 -6.83 12.20
N LEU A 26 -6.83 -7.72 12.22
CA LEU A 26 -6.86 -8.89 13.10
C LEU A 26 -6.87 -8.49 14.58
N ARG A 27 -6.07 -7.50 14.97
CA ARG A 27 -5.95 -7.06 16.36
C ARG A 27 -7.18 -6.28 16.85
N VAL A 28 -7.76 -5.44 16.00
CA VAL A 28 -8.83 -4.50 16.35
C VAL A 28 -10.21 -5.12 16.10
N GLU A 29 -10.39 -5.77 14.94
CA GLU A 29 -11.67 -6.35 14.53
C GLU A 29 -11.75 -7.86 14.78
N GLY A 30 -10.63 -8.54 15.04
CA GLY A 30 -10.60 -10.00 15.15
C GLY A 30 -10.76 -10.74 13.82
N ARG A 31 -10.79 -10.00 12.69
CA ARG A 31 -10.97 -10.56 11.35
C ARG A 31 -9.62 -10.99 10.76
N VAL A 32 -9.58 -12.21 10.23
CA VAL A 32 -8.43 -12.71 9.48
C VAL A 32 -8.65 -12.36 8.01
N LEU A 33 -7.82 -11.47 7.47
CA LEU A 33 -7.73 -11.23 6.04
C LEU A 33 -6.62 -12.08 5.43
N ASP A 34 -6.84 -12.60 4.23
CA ASP A 34 -5.77 -13.09 3.36
C ASP A 34 -5.08 -11.91 2.65
N ASP A 35 -3.97 -12.19 1.97
CA ASP A 35 -3.14 -11.16 1.35
C ASP A 35 -3.86 -10.44 0.19
N ASP A 36 -4.70 -11.15 -0.58
CA ASP A 36 -5.48 -10.58 -1.67
C ASP A 36 -6.64 -9.71 -1.15
N SER A 37 -7.38 -10.20 -0.16
CA SER A 37 -8.46 -9.45 0.50
C SER A 37 -7.94 -8.19 1.18
N ALA A 38 -6.80 -8.26 1.87
CA ALA A 38 -6.17 -7.10 2.48
C ALA A 38 -5.71 -6.08 1.43
N ALA A 39 -5.16 -6.54 0.31
CA ALA A 39 -4.76 -5.66 -0.79
C ALA A 39 -5.96 -4.96 -1.44
N LEU A 40 -7.06 -5.67 -1.69
CA LEU A 40 -8.28 -5.10 -2.26
C LEU A 40 -8.91 -4.07 -1.32
N GLU A 41 -9.11 -4.40 -0.04
CA GLU A 41 -9.64 -3.44 0.95
C GLU A 41 -8.73 -2.22 1.09
N TRP A 42 -7.41 -2.42 1.07
CA TRP A 42 -6.45 -1.33 1.13
C TRP A 42 -6.52 -0.43 -0.10
N ILE A 43 -6.62 -1.00 -1.30
CA ILE A 43 -6.79 -0.24 -2.54
C ILE A 43 -8.11 0.52 -2.50
N GLU A 44 -9.23 -0.09 -2.14
CA GLU A 44 -10.52 0.62 -2.08
C GLU A 44 -10.52 1.78 -1.09
N ARG A 45 -9.89 1.62 0.08
CA ARG A 45 -9.86 2.64 1.15
C ARG A 45 -8.80 3.73 0.91
N TYR A 46 -7.65 3.38 0.34
CA TYR A 46 -6.47 4.25 0.30
C TYR A 46 -6.00 4.59 -1.12
N ALA A 47 -6.51 3.98 -2.18
CA ALA A 47 -6.14 4.35 -3.56
C ALA A 47 -6.56 5.78 -3.93
N ALA A 48 -7.62 6.31 -3.31
CA ALA A 48 -7.98 7.72 -3.48
C ALA A 48 -6.93 8.68 -2.86
N SER A 49 -6.15 8.20 -1.90
CA SER A 49 -5.09 8.96 -1.23
C SER A 49 -3.71 8.72 -1.88
N PHE A 50 -3.63 7.92 -2.96
CA PHE A 50 -2.38 7.69 -3.66
C PHE A 50 -1.96 8.96 -4.41
N PRO A 51 -0.84 9.60 -4.03
CA PRO A 51 -0.32 10.71 -4.83
C PRO A 51 0.03 10.22 -6.25
N PRO A 52 -0.32 10.98 -7.30
CA PRO A 52 0.07 10.63 -8.66
C PRO A 52 1.60 10.52 -8.74
N VAL A 53 2.10 9.69 -9.66
CA VAL A 53 3.55 9.53 -9.89
C VAL A 53 4.27 10.87 -10.06
N GLU A 54 3.57 11.85 -10.61
CA GLU A 54 3.98 13.23 -10.86
C GLU A 54 4.35 13.97 -9.56
N ALA A 55 3.69 13.64 -8.45
CA ALA A 55 3.95 14.24 -7.14
C ALA A 55 5.31 13.81 -6.54
N TYR A 56 5.91 12.73 -7.02
CA TYR A 56 7.25 12.28 -6.62
C TYR A 56 8.34 12.71 -7.61
N SER A 57 7.96 13.35 -8.71
CA SER A 57 8.88 13.81 -9.76
C SER A 57 9.36 15.26 -9.53
N SER A 58 8.93 15.91 -8.45
CA SER A 58 9.40 17.23 -8.06
C SER A 58 10.51 17.11 -7.01
N HIS A 59 11.72 16.80 -7.46
CA HIS A 59 12.96 17.13 -6.75
C HIS A 59 14.01 17.58 -7.76
#